data_AF-A0A957N9M8-F1
#
_entry.id   AF-A0A957N9M8-F1
#
_cell.length_a   1.000
_cell.length_b   1.000
_cell.length_c   1.000
_cell.angle_alpha   90.00
_cell.angle_beta   90.00
_cell.angle_gamma   90.00
#
_symmetry.space_group_name_H-M   'P 1'
#
loop_
_entity.id
_entity.type
_entity.pdbx_description
1 polymer ?
#
loop_
_entity_poly.entity_id
_entity_poly.type
_entity_poly.pdbx_seq_one_letter_code
_entity_poly.pdbx_strand_id
1 'polypeptide(L)'
;VLQVAEAYPISPKEHGVEFLMKNRHLWLRSSRQWAAMRVRAVIIQAIREWLDGNGYINIDTPILTPAAAEGTTTLFSVDYHGEPAYLAQTGQLYNEANIFAFGKVYCFGPTFRAEKSKTRRHLQEFWMVEPEVAFCDLDQLMEIEEQFVSHIVQRCLRDCGPELAILERDTTHLEKVTPPFPRIHYDEAVEMINAAAARGELVPGYEDPVPAIEWGDDFGSPHETYIAAQFEKPVF
;
A
#
# COMPACT_ATOMS: atom_id res chain seq x y z
N VAL A 1 -43.15 -21.52 16.52
CA VAL A 1 -42.00 -20.59 16.45
C VAL A 1 -40.73 -21.43 16.40
N LEU A 2 -39.94 -21.35 15.33
CA LEU A 2 -38.73 -22.17 15.17
C LEU A 2 -37.49 -21.56 15.87
N GLN A 3 -37.41 -20.23 15.95
CA GLN A 3 -36.51 -19.48 16.86
C GLN A 3 -36.94 -18.00 16.86
N VAL A 4 -36.78 -17.30 17.99
CA VAL A 4 -36.82 -15.83 18.03
C VAL A 4 -35.39 -15.34 17.80
N ALA A 5 -35.13 -14.74 16.63
CA ALA A 5 -33.83 -14.15 16.32
C ALA A 5 -33.82 -12.67 16.71
N GLU A 6 -32.68 -12.20 17.22
CA GLU A 6 -32.45 -10.77 17.40
C GLU A 6 -32.43 -10.05 16.04
N ALA A 7 -32.81 -8.77 16.04
CA ALA A 7 -32.84 -7.96 14.84
C ALA A 7 -31.43 -7.76 14.26
N TYR A 8 -31.30 -7.77 12.94
CA TYR A 8 -30.02 -7.52 12.28
C TYR A 8 -29.51 -6.10 12.61
N PRO A 9 -28.28 -5.94 13.16
CA PRO A 9 -27.84 -4.67 13.74
C PRO A 9 -27.58 -3.57 12.70
N ILE A 10 -27.28 -3.93 11.46
CA ILE A 10 -27.04 -2.98 10.36
C ILE A 10 -28.33 -2.82 9.55
N SER A 11 -29.22 -1.94 10.02
CA SER A 11 -30.48 -1.63 9.32
C SER A 11 -30.24 -0.91 7.98
N PRO A 12 -31.22 -0.90 7.04
CA PRO A 12 -31.14 -0.22 5.73
C PRO A 12 -31.18 1.31 5.82
N LYS A 13 -30.31 1.89 6.63
CA LYS A 13 -30.05 3.32 6.77
C LYS A 13 -28.55 3.54 6.85
N GLU A 14 -28.11 4.78 6.72
CA GLU A 14 -26.70 5.10 6.91
C GLU A 14 -26.26 4.90 8.36
N HIS A 15 -25.03 4.41 8.52
CA HIS A 15 -24.37 4.25 9.82
C HIS A 15 -22.95 4.79 9.73
N GLY A 16 -22.46 5.35 10.83
CA GLY A 16 -21.07 5.80 10.90
C GLY A 16 -20.07 4.65 10.80
N VAL A 17 -18.90 4.92 10.23
CA VAL A 17 -17.82 3.92 10.03
C VAL A 17 -17.40 3.25 11.34
N GLU A 18 -17.38 3.98 12.46
CA GLU A 18 -17.04 3.42 13.78
C GLU A 18 -18.01 2.30 14.20
N PHE A 19 -19.31 2.51 14.03
CA PHE A 19 -20.33 1.49 14.31
C PHE A 19 -20.18 0.28 13.39
N LEU A 20 -19.93 0.53 12.11
CA LEU A 20 -19.75 -0.51 11.11
C LEU A 20 -18.49 -1.35 11.36
N MET A 21 -17.41 -0.75 11.87
CA MET A 21 -16.20 -1.47 12.28
C MET A 21 -16.42 -2.36 13.51
N LYS A 22 -17.21 -1.92 14.50
CA LYS A 22 -17.63 -2.79 15.62
C LYS A 22 -18.42 -4.01 15.16
N ASN A 23 -19.10 -3.89 14.01
CA ASN A 23 -19.85 -4.96 13.36
C ASN A 23 -19.17 -5.46 12.08
N ARG A 24 -17.83 -5.39 11.98
CA ARG A 24 -17.09 -5.66 10.73
C ARG A 24 -17.45 -7.01 10.09
N HIS A 25 -17.59 -8.04 10.92
CA HIS A 25 -17.96 -9.41 10.51
C HIS A 25 -19.32 -9.51 9.80
N LEU A 26 -20.24 -8.57 10.06
CA LEU A 26 -21.51 -8.43 9.35
C LEU A 26 -21.40 -7.42 8.21
N TRP A 27 -20.73 -6.29 8.45
CA TRP A 27 -20.58 -5.22 7.46
C TRP A 27 -19.86 -5.67 6.18
N LEU A 28 -18.97 -6.66 6.29
CA LEU A 28 -18.30 -7.31 5.15
C LEU A 28 -19.29 -7.81 4.07
N ARG A 29 -20.53 -8.10 4.46
CA ARG A 29 -21.60 -8.60 3.57
C ARG A 29 -22.28 -7.48 2.75
N SER A 30 -21.97 -6.21 3.03
CA SER A 30 -22.50 -5.08 2.26
C SER A 30 -21.81 -4.95 0.89
N SER A 31 -22.52 -4.40 -0.09
CA SER A 31 -22.08 -4.34 -1.50
C SER A 31 -20.70 -3.73 -1.69
N ARG A 32 -20.45 -2.56 -1.09
CA ARG A 32 -19.15 -1.87 -1.19
C ARG A 32 -18.01 -2.68 -0.56
N GLN A 33 -18.25 -3.35 0.57
CA GLN A 33 -17.24 -4.18 1.23
C GLN A 33 -16.97 -5.46 0.46
N TRP A 34 -18.02 -6.10 -0.06
CA TRP A 34 -17.92 -7.25 -0.94
C TRP A 34 -17.11 -6.93 -2.20
N ALA A 35 -17.40 -5.79 -2.86
CA ALA A 35 -16.69 -5.35 -4.04
C ALA A 35 -15.20 -5.07 -3.75
N ALA A 36 -14.91 -4.35 -2.66
CA ALA A 36 -13.53 -4.06 -2.25
C ALA A 36 -12.70 -5.34 -2.01
N MET A 37 -13.27 -6.36 -1.36
CA MET A 37 -12.57 -7.62 -1.12
C MET A 37 -12.32 -8.43 -2.40
N ARG A 38 -13.24 -8.35 -3.37
CA ARG A 38 -13.04 -9.00 -4.68
C ARG A 38 -11.97 -8.30 -5.52
N VAL A 39 -11.95 -6.96 -5.53
CA VAL A 39 -10.84 -6.21 -6.14
C VAL A 39 -9.52 -6.57 -5.49
N ARG A 40 -9.46 -6.63 -4.14
CA ARG A 40 -8.25 -7.08 -3.42
C ARG A 40 -7.82 -8.49 -3.82
N ALA A 41 -8.74 -9.42 -3.99
CA ALA A 41 -8.41 -10.77 -4.44
C ALA A 41 -7.78 -10.78 -5.84
N VAL A 42 -8.30 -9.96 -6.77
CA VAL A 42 -7.71 -9.80 -8.11
C VAL A 42 -6.34 -9.13 -8.05
N ILE A 43 -6.15 -8.11 -7.19
CA ILE A 43 -4.83 -7.49 -6.97
C ILE A 43 -3.81 -8.55 -6.53
N ILE A 44 -4.15 -9.41 -5.56
CA ILE A 44 -3.25 -10.47 -5.07
C ILE A 44 -2.91 -11.47 -6.20
N GLN A 45 -3.89 -11.83 -7.02
CA GLN A 45 -3.66 -12.72 -8.17
C GLN A 45 -2.76 -12.06 -9.21
N ALA A 46 -2.99 -10.78 -9.53
CA ALA A 46 -2.20 -10.00 -10.48
C ALA A 46 -0.73 -9.89 -10.04
N ILE A 47 -0.52 -9.66 -8.74
CA ILE A 47 0.82 -9.59 -8.12
C ILE A 47 1.58 -10.89 -8.41
N ARG A 48 0.98 -12.04 -8.06
CA ARG A 48 1.61 -13.34 -8.25
C ARG A 48 1.80 -13.67 -9.72
N GLU A 49 0.79 -13.41 -10.56
CA GLU A 49 0.87 -13.62 -12.01
C GLU A 49 2.07 -12.89 -12.62
N TRP A 50 2.26 -11.61 -12.29
CA TRP A 50 3.36 -10.84 -12.84
C TRP A 50 4.71 -11.31 -12.31
N LEU A 51 4.85 -11.51 -11.00
CA LEU A 51 6.12 -11.92 -10.40
C LEU A 51 6.55 -13.32 -10.86
N ASP A 52 5.65 -14.29 -10.79
CA ASP A 52 5.91 -15.67 -11.23
C ASP A 52 6.20 -15.69 -12.74
N GLY A 53 5.45 -14.91 -13.53
CA GLY A 53 5.64 -14.78 -14.98
C GLY A 53 6.96 -14.10 -15.39
N ASN A 54 7.55 -13.28 -14.50
CA ASN A 54 8.84 -12.61 -14.72
C ASN A 54 10.03 -13.32 -14.04
N GLY A 55 9.82 -14.57 -13.60
CA GLY A 55 10.86 -15.45 -13.07
C GLY A 55 11.24 -15.20 -11.62
N TYR A 56 10.41 -14.48 -10.85
CA TYR A 56 10.58 -14.37 -9.41
C TYR A 56 10.09 -15.64 -8.72
N ILE A 57 10.76 -16.03 -7.64
CA ILE A 57 10.37 -17.17 -6.80
C ILE A 57 9.82 -16.66 -5.48
N ASN A 58 8.62 -17.12 -5.10
CA ASN A 58 8.07 -16.80 -3.78
C ASN A 58 8.85 -17.55 -2.68
N ILE A 59 9.53 -16.81 -1.80
CA ILE A 59 10.23 -17.32 -0.63
C ILE A 59 9.64 -16.66 0.61
N ASP A 60 8.99 -17.45 1.45
CA ASP A 60 8.39 -16.93 2.68
C ASP A 60 9.48 -16.55 3.70
N THR A 61 9.45 -15.31 4.17
CA THR A 61 10.41 -14.78 5.15
C THR A 61 9.89 -14.93 6.58
N PRO A 62 10.76 -15.06 7.60
CA PRO A 62 10.33 -15.19 8.99
C PRO A 62 9.53 -13.98 9.49
N ILE A 63 8.47 -14.25 10.26
CA ILE A 63 7.69 -13.20 10.95
C ILE A 63 8.22 -12.89 12.34
N LEU A 64 8.75 -13.89 13.05
CA LEU A 64 9.43 -13.68 14.33
C LEU A 64 10.91 -13.44 14.05
N THR A 65 11.40 -12.24 14.36
CA THR A 65 12.78 -11.83 14.11
C THR A 65 13.48 -11.48 15.42
N PRO A 66 14.81 -11.69 15.52
CA PRO A 66 15.57 -11.28 16.70
C PRO A 66 15.91 -9.78 16.71
N ALA A 67 15.70 -9.07 15.61
CA ALA A 67 16.16 -7.70 15.42
C ALA A 67 15.15 -6.84 14.63
N ALA A 68 15.27 -5.51 14.82
CA ALA A 68 14.58 -4.49 14.05
C ALA A 68 15.19 -4.36 12.64
N ALA A 69 14.36 -4.16 11.62
CA ALA A 69 14.82 -3.90 10.26
C ALA A 69 14.67 -2.42 9.87
N GLU A 70 13.53 -1.78 10.18
CA GLU A 70 13.23 -0.39 9.79
C GLU A 70 13.37 0.60 10.97
N GLY A 71 14.03 0.18 12.05
CA GLY A 71 14.24 0.98 13.25
C GLY A 71 13.59 0.38 14.49
N THR A 72 14.17 0.70 15.65
CA THR A 72 13.83 0.04 16.94
C THR A 72 12.61 0.63 17.64
N THR A 73 12.02 1.70 17.11
CA THR A 73 10.99 2.50 17.81
C THR A 73 9.57 1.98 17.64
N THR A 74 9.31 1.14 16.63
CA THR A 74 7.95 0.71 16.24
C THR A 74 7.81 -0.81 16.13
N LEU A 75 8.39 -1.56 17.07
CA LEU A 75 8.31 -3.02 17.11
C LEU A 75 7.27 -3.55 18.10
N PHE A 76 6.54 -4.59 17.69
CA PHE A 76 5.79 -5.44 18.63
C PHE A 76 6.74 -6.51 19.17
N SER A 77 6.90 -6.56 20.49
CA SER A 77 7.70 -7.58 21.18
C SER A 77 6.83 -8.76 21.60
N VAL A 78 7.40 -9.96 21.48
CA VAL A 78 6.80 -11.25 21.85
C VAL A 78 7.79 -11.99 22.75
N ASP A 79 7.31 -12.54 23.87
CA ASP A 79 8.11 -13.47 24.68
C ASP A 79 8.26 -14.79 23.94
N TYR A 80 9.49 -15.09 23.53
CA TYR A 80 9.85 -16.29 22.78
C TYR A 80 10.72 -17.19 23.67
N HIS A 81 10.05 -17.93 24.54
CA HIS A 81 10.68 -18.87 25.47
C HIS A 81 11.66 -18.22 26.47
N GLY A 82 11.35 -17.02 26.96
CA GLY A 82 12.20 -16.28 27.89
C GLY A 82 13.19 -15.32 27.21
N GLU A 83 13.28 -15.36 25.88
CA GLU A 83 14.05 -14.42 25.06
C GLU A 83 13.09 -13.54 24.24
N PRO A 84 13.38 -12.25 24.05
CA PRO A 84 12.53 -11.38 23.22
C PRO A 84 12.67 -11.72 21.74
N ALA A 85 11.54 -11.83 21.05
CA ALA A 85 11.44 -11.77 19.60
C ALA A 85 10.51 -10.63 19.18
N TYR A 86 10.58 -10.24 17.92
CA TYR A 86 9.79 -9.13 17.38
C TYR A 86 9.00 -9.58 16.16
N LEU A 87 7.82 -8.99 15.97
CA LEU A 87 7.07 -9.15 14.72
C LEU A 87 7.75 -8.34 13.60
N ALA A 88 7.96 -8.97 12.46
CA ALA A 88 8.68 -8.40 11.32
C ALA A 88 7.97 -7.14 10.77
N GLN A 89 8.74 -6.07 10.56
CA GLN A 89 8.30 -4.87 9.85
C GLN A 89 8.39 -5.05 8.33
N THR A 90 9.29 -5.92 7.88
CA THR A 90 9.65 -6.17 6.48
C THR A 90 10.37 -7.53 6.38
N GLY A 91 10.25 -8.21 5.25
CA GLY A 91 11.04 -9.38 4.87
C GLY A 91 12.34 -9.07 4.12
N GLN A 92 12.60 -7.79 3.81
CA GLN A 92 13.68 -7.33 2.90
C GLN A 92 15.04 -7.98 3.17
N LEU A 93 15.56 -7.90 4.41
CA LEU A 93 16.90 -8.43 4.73
C LEU A 93 17.03 -9.95 4.48
N TYR A 94 15.94 -10.70 4.64
CA TYR A 94 15.92 -12.12 4.32
C TYR A 94 15.88 -12.36 2.81
N ASN A 95 15.15 -11.52 2.05
CA ASN A 95 15.15 -11.58 0.59
C ASN A 95 16.51 -11.20 0.00
N GLU A 96 17.21 -10.21 0.56
CA GLU A 96 18.60 -9.87 0.19
C GLU A 96 19.55 -11.09 0.37
N ALA A 97 19.32 -11.93 1.38
CA ALA A 97 20.07 -13.19 1.52
C ALA A 97 19.64 -14.23 0.48
N ASN A 98 18.34 -14.33 0.20
CA ASN A 98 17.77 -15.32 -0.74
C ASN A 98 18.20 -15.07 -2.20
N ILE A 99 18.39 -13.82 -2.63
CA ILE A 99 18.80 -13.52 -4.02
C ILE A 99 20.18 -14.11 -4.37
N PHE A 100 21.07 -14.35 -3.40
CA PHE A 100 22.34 -15.02 -3.65
C PHE A 100 22.17 -16.47 -4.13
N ALA A 101 21.03 -17.11 -3.81
CA ALA A 101 20.70 -18.45 -4.26
C ALA A 101 19.83 -18.47 -5.53
N PHE A 102 18.92 -17.50 -5.65
CA PHE A 102 17.81 -17.57 -6.62
C PHE A 102 17.77 -16.44 -7.65
N GLY A 103 18.56 -15.38 -7.47
CA GLY A 103 18.61 -14.22 -8.36
C GLY A 103 17.39 -13.30 -8.25
N LYS A 104 16.17 -13.82 -8.39
CA LYS A 104 14.90 -13.07 -8.28
C LYS A 104 13.98 -13.75 -7.28
N VAL A 105 13.64 -13.06 -6.19
CA VAL A 105 12.76 -13.60 -5.15
C VAL A 105 11.72 -12.57 -4.76
N TYR A 106 10.64 -13.02 -4.16
CA TYR A 106 9.75 -12.13 -3.42
C TYR A 106 9.22 -12.84 -2.21
N CYS A 107 8.86 -12.10 -1.17
CA CYS A 107 7.97 -12.61 -0.14
C CYS A 107 6.62 -11.88 -0.23
N PHE A 108 5.56 -12.53 0.25
CA PHE A 108 4.23 -11.93 0.30
C PHE A 108 3.53 -12.36 1.58
N GLY A 109 3.65 -11.53 2.63
CA GLY A 109 3.20 -11.88 3.98
C GLY A 109 2.73 -10.68 4.80
N PRO A 110 2.24 -10.94 6.03
CA PRO A 110 1.89 -9.90 6.97
C PRO A 110 3.14 -9.23 7.56
N THR A 111 3.08 -7.93 7.76
CA THR A 111 4.08 -7.13 8.45
C THR A 111 3.44 -6.22 9.48
N PHE A 112 4.24 -5.78 10.45
CA PHE A 112 3.73 -5.14 11.67
C PHE A 112 4.52 -3.88 12.01
N ARG A 113 3.80 -2.79 12.31
CA ARG A 113 4.38 -1.54 12.81
C ARG A 113 3.65 -1.09 14.06
N ALA A 114 4.35 -1.01 15.19
CA ALA A 114 3.82 -0.57 16.47
C ALA A 114 3.71 0.97 16.56
N GLU A 115 3.29 1.61 15.47
CA GLU A 115 3.06 3.05 15.44
C GLU A 115 1.82 3.41 16.26
N LYS A 116 1.94 4.51 17.03
CA LYS A 116 0.81 5.10 17.76
C LYS A 116 -0.01 6.06 16.90
N SER A 117 0.42 6.31 15.66
CA SER A 117 -0.20 7.25 14.74
C SER A 117 -1.56 6.73 14.25
N LYS A 118 -2.64 7.43 14.62
CA LYS A 118 -4.01 7.09 14.20
C LYS A 118 -4.44 7.93 12.99
N THR A 119 -3.75 7.77 11.86
CA THR A 119 -4.17 8.40 10.60
C THR A 119 -5.11 7.47 9.83
N ARG A 120 -5.69 7.98 8.74
CA ARG A 120 -6.52 7.17 7.82
C ARG A 120 -5.71 6.20 6.94
N ARG A 121 -4.36 6.29 6.96
CA ARG A 121 -3.46 5.52 6.09
C ARG A 121 -2.66 4.44 6.85
N HIS A 122 -2.60 4.49 8.18
CA HIS A 122 -1.78 3.57 8.98
C HIS A 122 -2.59 2.40 9.55
N LEU A 123 -2.05 1.20 9.40
CA LEU A 123 -2.47 -0.02 10.08
C LEU A 123 -1.28 -0.57 10.88
N GLN A 124 -1.56 -1.20 12.02
CA GLN A 124 -0.52 -1.86 12.82
C GLN A 124 -0.14 -3.24 12.29
N GLU A 125 -1.05 -3.87 11.53
CA GLU A 125 -0.85 -5.10 10.78
C GLU A 125 -1.33 -4.84 9.35
N PHE A 126 -0.46 -5.11 8.38
CA PHE A 126 -0.75 -4.96 6.95
C PHE A 126 -0.01 -6.03 6.16
N TRP A 127 -0.23 -6.07 4.85
CA TRP A 127 0.39 -7.07 3.97
C TRP A 127 1.35 -6.38 3.03
N MET A 128 2.57 -6.91 2.94
CA MET A 128 3.59 -6.45 2.00
C MET A 128 3.87 -7.53 0.96
N VAL A 129 4.12 -7.09 -0.26
CA VAL A 129 4.81 -7.87 -1.28
C VAL A 129 6.16 -7.21 -1.50
N GLU A 130 7.23 -7.98 -1.39
CA GLU A 130 8.59 -7.44 -1.31
C GLU A 130 9.47 -8.20 -2.30
N PRO A 131 9.48 -7.82 -3.59
CA PRO A 131 10.37 -8.40 -4.59
C PRO A 131 11.80 -7.89 -4.39
N GLU A 132 12.78 -8.77 -4.59
CA GLU A 132 14.21 -8.48 -4.54
C GLU A 132 14.90 -9.12 -5.76
N VAL A 133 15.85 -8.41 -6.37
CA VAL A 133 16.49 -8.84 -7.62
C VAL A 133 17.99 -8.55 -7.64
N ALA A 134 18.79 -9.60 -7.86
CA ALA A 134 20.23 -9.49 -8.03
C ALA A 134 20.61 -8.83 -9.36
N PHE A 135 21.72 -8.11 -9.36
CA PHE A 135 22.28 -7.41 -10.53
C PHE A 135 21.32 -6.37 -11.15
N CYS A 136 20.46 -5.77 -10.32
CA CYS A 136 19.55 -4.70 -10.70
C CYS A 136 20.05 -3.38 -10.10
N ASP A 137 20.17 -2.35 -10.93
CA ASP A 137 20.35 -0.98 -10.44
C ASP A 137 19.00 -0.27 -10.22
N LEU A 138 19.07 1.00 -9.78
CA LEU A 138 17.88 1.79 -9.48
C LEU A 138 17.03 2.11 -10.71
N ASP A 139 17.65 2.36 -11.87
CA ASP A 139 16.92 2.66 -13.11
C ASP A 139 16.13 1.44 -13.59
N GLN A 140 16.77 0.27 -13.54
CA GLN A 140 16.14 -1.01 -13.82
C GLN A 140 15.04 -1.34 -12.80
N LEU A 141 15.25 -1.01 -11.52
CA LEU A 141 14.24 -1.21 -10.48
C LEU A 141 12.99 -0.36 -10.74
N MET A 142 13.15 0.92 -11.09
CA MET A 142 12.03 1.79 -11.46
C MET A 142 11.27 1.26 -12.69
N GLU A 143 11.97 0.70 -13.68
CA GLU A 143 11.34 0.04 -14.84
C GLU A 143 10.52 -1.21 -14.43
N ILE A 144 11.04 -2.01 -13.50
CA ILE A 144 10.34 -3.16 -12.93
C ILE A 144 9.08 -2.71 -12.18
N GLU A 145 9.21 -1.70 -11.32
CA GLU A 145 8.11 -1.18 -10.50
C GLU A 145 6.98 -0.60 -11.33
N GLU A 146 7.27 0.20 -12.36
CA GLU A 146 6.22 0.79 -13.21
C GLU A 146 5.50 -0.28 -14.03
N GLN A 147 6.21 -1.31 -14.51
CA GLN A 147 5.61 -2.44 -15.23
C GLN A 147 4.73 -3.26 -14.29
N PHE A 148 5.20 -3.53 -13.08
CA PHE A 148 4.51 -4.30 -12.06
C PHE A 148 3.20 -3.63 -11.62
N VAL A 149 3.27 -2.34 -11.21
CA VAL A 149 2.09 -1.56 -10.80
C VAL A 149 1.10 -1.43 -11.96
N SER A 150 1.59 -1.14 -13.17
CA SER A 150 0.74 -1.05 -14.35
C SER A 150 0.03 -2.36 -14.63
N HIS A 151 0.73 -3.50 -14.58
CA HIS A 151 0.08 -4.80 -14.78
C HIS A 151 -1.06 -5.04 -13.78
N ILE A 152 -0.85 -4.74 -12.50
CA ILE A 152 -1.87 -4.92 -11.45
C ILE A 152 -3.10 -4.04 -11.73
N VAL A 153 -2.89 -2.76 -12.08
CA VAL A 153 -4.00 -1.84 -12.36
C VAL A 153 -4.76 -2.26 -13.62
N GLN A 154 -4.05 -2.58 -14.70
CA GLN A 154 -4.68 -3.04 -15.95
C GLN A 154 -5.42 -4.38 -15.76
N ARG A 155 -4.90 -5.28 -14.93
CA ARG A 155 -5.57 -6.53 -14.53
C ARG A 155 -6.89 -6.25 -13.81
N CYS A 156 -6.91 -5.28 -12.90
CA CYS A 156 -8.11 -4.88 -12.19
C CYS A 156 -9.14 -4.19 -13.11
N LEU A 157 -8.71 -3.32 -14.02
CA LEU A 157 -9.59 -2.68 -15.00
C LEU A 157 -10.30 -3.70 -15.89
N ARG A 158 -9.55 -4.73 -16.31
CA ARG A 158 -10.07 -5.81 -17.16
C ARG A 158 -11.08 -6.70 -16.42
N ASP A 159 -10.79 -7.07 -15.18
CA ASP A 159 -11.51 -8.17 -14.51
C ASP A 159 -12.47 -7.71 -13.40
N CYS A 160 -12.39 -6.45 -12.95
CA CYS A 160 -13.18 -5.92 -11.82
C CYS A 160 -14.19 -4.85 -12.23
N GLY A 161 -14.59 -4.74 -13.50
CA GLY A 161 -15.52 -3.71 -13.98
C GLY A 161 -16.80 -3.54 -13.13
N PRO A 162 -17.55 -4.61 -12.83
CA PRO A 162 -18.72 -4.54 -11.96
C PRO A 162 -18.41 -4.07 -10.53
N GLU A 163 -17.32 -4.54 -9.94
CA GLU A 163 -16.88 -4.16 -8.60
C GLU A 163 -16.44 -2.70 -8.54
N LEU A 164 -15.70 -2.22 -9.54
CA LEU A 164 -15.29 -0.82 -9.65
C LEU A 164 -16.50 0.11 -9.79
N ALA A 165 -17.52 -0.31 -10.54
CA ALA A 165 -18.78 0.43 -10.64
C ALA A 165 -19.52 0.50 -9.28
N ILE A 166 -19.60 -0.61 -8.53
CA ILE A 166 -20.18 -0.62 -7.16
C ILE A 166 -19.41 0.31 -6.21
N LEU A 167 -18.10 0.41 -6.39
CA LEU A 167 -17.24 1.30 -5.60
C LEU A 167 -17.36 2.76 -6.02
N GLU A 168 -18.08 3.06 -7.11
CA GLU A 168 -18.20 4.38 -7.74
C GLU A 168 -16.82 4.94 -8.12
N ARG A 169 -15.92 4.06 -8.57
CA ARG A 169 -14.55 4.44 -8.91
C ARG A 169 -14.49 5.00 -10.33
N ASP A 170 -13.97 6.22 -10.47
CA ASP A 170 -13.58 6.76 -11.77
C ASP A 170 -12.38 5.99 -12.31
N THR A 171 -12.57 5.27 -13.41
CA THR A 171 -11.54 4.43 -14.05
C THR A 171 -10.61 5.22 -14.95
N THR A 172 -10.97 6.44 -15.37
CA THR A 172 -10.18 7.21 -16.35
C THR A 172 -8.77 7.51 -15.86
N HIS A 173 -8.60 7.71 -14.54
CA HIS A 173 -7.29 7.87 -13.90
C HIS A 173 -6.50 6.56 -13.85
N LEU A 174 -7.19 5.43 -13.65
CA LEU A 174 -6.58 4.10 -13.59
C LEU A 174 -6.12 3.64 -14.98
N GLU A 175 -6.87 3.98 -16.02
CA GLU A 175 -6.56 3.65 -17.41
C GLU A 175 -5.22 4.27 -17.86
N LYS A 176 -4.83 5.41 -17.28
CA LYS A 176 -3.56 6.09 -17.53
C LYS A 176 -2.35 5.47 -16.82
N VAL A 177 -2.57 4.50 -15.92
CA VAL A 177 -1.49 3.81 -15.21
C VAL A 177 -0.85 2.79 -16.14
N THR A 178 0.04 3.30 -16.99
CA THR A 178 0.87 2.54 -17.93
C THR A 178 2.27 3.15 -18.00
N PRO A 179 3.33 2.35 -18.21
CA PRO A 179 4.69 2.86 -18.32
C PRO A 179 4.87 3.78 -19.55
N PRO A 180 5.89 4.65 -19.56
CA PRO A 180 6.77 4.96 -18.43
C PRO A 180 6.10 5.92 -17.43
N PHE A 181 6.40 5.78 -16.15
CA PHE A 181 5.99 6.73 -15.12
C PHE A 181 6.91 7.96 -15.15
N PRO A 182 6.40 9.17 -14.87
CA PRO A 182 7.24 10.34 -14.63
C PRO A 182 8.26 10.04 -13.54
N ARG A 183 9.48 10.57 -13.71
CA ARG A 183 10.57 10.50 -12.74
C ARG A 183 11.02 11.93 -12.48
N ILE A 184 11.04 12.34 -11.22
CA ILE A 184 11.56 13.66 -10.83
C ILE A 184 12.67 13.48 -9.80
N HIS A 185 13.70 14.31 -9.89
CA HIS A 185 14.72 14.33 -8.85
C HIS A 185 14.14 14.94 -7.57
N TYR A 186 14.65 14.51 -6.40
CA TYR A 186 14.29 15.10 -5.11
C TYR A 186 14.39 16.63 -5.12
N ASP A 187 15.46 17.18 -5.71
CA ASP A 187 15.67 18.62 -5.83
C ASP A 187 14.53 19.32 -6.59
N GLU A 188 14.07 18.71 -7.70
CA GLU A 188 12.97 19.25 -8.50
C GLU A 188 11.64 19.21 -7.72
N ALA A 189 11.42 18.16 -6.93
CA ALA A 189 10.26 18.06 -6.05
C ALA A 189 10.27 19.13 -4.95
N VAL A 190 11.42 19.37 -4.31
CA VAL A 190 11.58 20.44 -3.31
C VAL A 190 11.34 21.82 -3.92
N GLU A 191 11.89 22.10 -5.10
CA GLU A 191 11.65 23.35 -5.83
C GLU A 191 10.17 23.52 -6.18
N MET A 192 9.52 22.46 -6.65
CA MET A 192 8.10 22.46 -7.00
C MET A 192 7.21 22.80 -5.79
N ILE A 193 7.46 22.16 -4.65
CA ILE A 193 6.74 22.41 -3.38
C ILE A 193 6.93 23.87 -2.95
N ASN A 194 8.18 24.33 -2.89
CA ASN A 194 8.47 25.68 -2.40
C ASN A 194 7.93 26.77 -3.34
N ALA A 195 7.91 26.53 -4.65
CA ALA A 195 7.28 27.43 -5.60
C ALA A 195 5.75 27.49 -5.40
N ALA A 196 5.10 26.36 -5.09
CA ALA A 196 3.67 26.30 -4.78
C ALA A 196 3.34 27.00 -3.46
N ALA A 197 4.13 26.75 -2.41
CA ALA A 197 4.03 27.41 -1.11
C ALA A 197 4.16 28.93 -1.24
N ALA A 198 5.13 29.41 -2.05
CA ALA A 198 5.32 30.83 -2.31
C ALA A 198 4.14 31.47 -3.07
N ARG A 199 3.42 30.71 -3.89
CA ARG A 199 2.19 31.14 -4.57
C ARG A 199 0.94 31.03 -3.70
N GLY A 200 1.03 30.43 -2.51
CA GLY A 200 -0.11 30.18 -1.64
C GLY A 200 -1.08 29.15 -2.19
N GLU A 201 -0.58 28.19 -2.98
CA GLU A 201 -1.41 27.09 -3.49
C GLU A 201 -1.89 26.19 -2.35
N LEU A 202 -3.07 25.61 -2.51
CA LEU A 202 -3.67 24.71 -1.54
C LEU A 202 -3.30 23.26 -1.82
N VAL A 203 -3.21 22.45 -0.76
CA VAL A 203 -3.03 21.01 -0.92
C VAL A 203 -4.32 20.43 -1.54
N PRO A 204 -4.24 19.67 -2.64
CA PRO A 204 -5.42 19.13 -3.32
C PRO A 204 -6.33 18.32 -2.37
N GLY A 205 -7.59 18.76 -2.26
CA GLY A 205 -8.58 18.15 -1.36
C GLY A 205 -8.56 18.66 0.08
N TYR A 206 -7.76 19.67 0.39
CA TYR A 206 -7.66 20.31 1.71
C TYR A 206 -7.79 21.83 1.59
N GLU A 207 -8.07 22.49 2.72
CA GLU A 207 -8.17 23.95 2.80
C GLU A 207 -6.83 24.61 3.19
N ASP A 208 -5.86 23.81 3.63
CA ASP A 208 -4.54 24.28 4.06
C ASP A 208 -3.60 24.52 2.87
N PRO A 209 -2.74 25.56 2.94
CA PRO A 209 -1.73 25.81 1.91
C PRO A 209 -0.67 24.71 1.90
N VAL A 210 -0.01 24.54 0.75
CA VAL A 210 1.16 23.66 0.63
C VAL A 210 2.26 24.21 1.56
N PRO A 211 2.72 23.41 2.56
CA PRO A 211 3.80 23.85 3.43
C PRO A 211 5.13 23.90 2.65
N ALA A 212 5.94 24.92 2.94
CA ALA A 212 7.32 24.95 2.45
C ALA A 212 8.15 23.86 3.13
N ILE A 213 9.22 23.42 2.46
CA ILE A 213 10.10 22.35 2.91
C ILE A 213 11.56 22.77 2.77
N GLU A 214 12.41 22.39 3.73
CA GLU A 214 13.86 22.57 3.63
C GLU A 214 14.49 21.39 2.88
N TRP A 215 15.54 21.66 2.11
CA TRP A 215 16.28 20.60 1.44
C TRP A 215 16.93 19.67 2.47
N GLY A 216 16.70 18.37 2.36
CA GLY A 216 17.11 17.35 3.31
C GLY A 216 15.98 16.84 4.21
N ASP A 217 14.83 17.52 4.26
CA ASP A 217 13.65 17.05 4.96
C ASP A 217 12.90 15.98 4.16
N ASP A 218 12.19 15.12 4.88
CA ASP A 218 11.30 14.10 4.34
C ASP A 218 9.95 14.71 3.88
N PHE A 219 9.34 14.10 2.86
CA PHE A 219 8.06 14.56 2.35
C PHE A 219 6.91 14.11 3.27
N GLY A 220 6.38 15.05 4.05
CA GLY A 220 5.11 14.85 4.75
C GLY A 220 3.93 14.63 3.80
N SER A 221 2.84 14.05 4.31
CA SER A 221 1.61 13.77 3.53
C SER A 221 1.07 14.94 2.69
N PRO A 222 1.13 16.22 3.13
CA PRO A 222 0.74 17.35 2.28
C PRO A 222 1.61 17.51 1.03
N HIS A 223 2.93 17.34 1.18
CA HIS A 223 3.91 17.42 0.09
C HIS A 223 3.67 16.31 -0.94
N GLU A 224 3.55 15.05 -0.49
CA GLU A 224 3.25 13.90 -1.35
C GLU A 224 1.95 14.08 -2.13
N THR A 225 0.90 14.56 -1.45
CA THR A 225 -0.43 14.77 -2.06
C THR A 225 -0.35 15.85 -3.14
N TYR A 226 0.40 16.92 -2.88
CA TYR A 226 0.60 17.98 -3.86
C TYR A 226 1.41 17.51 -5.07
N ILE A 227 2.55 16.83 -4.85
CA ILE A 227 3.38 16.27 -5.92
C ILE A 227 2.57 15.32 -6.80
N ALA A 228 1.90 14.33 -6.19
CA ALA A 228 1.14 13.33 -6.93
C ALA A 228 0.02 13.94 -7.80
N ALA A 229 -0.58 15.04 -7.36
CA ALA A 229 -1.63 15.74 -8.11
C ALA A 229 -1.11 16.49 -9.36
N GLN A 230 0.20 16.70 -9.49
CA GLN A 230 0.79 17.33 -10.67
C GLN A 230 0.94 16.36 -11.85
N PHE A 231 0.71 15.06 -11.62
CA PHE A 231 0.89 14.01 -12.61
C PHE A 231 -0.39 13.24 -12.86
N GLU A 232 -0.58 12.77 -14.09
CA GLU A 232 -1.77 11.99 -14.46
C GLU A 232 -1.65 10.49 -14.11
N LYS A 233 -0.48 10.06 -13.66
CA LYS A 233 -0.11 8.68 -13.30
C LYS A 233 0.91 8.71 -12.15
N PRO A 234 1.18 7.58 -11.47
CA PRO A 234 2.17 7.52 -10.40
C PRO A 234 3.52 8.08 -10.84
N VAL A 235 4.23 8.71 -9.92
CA VAL A 235 5.53 9.38 -10.16
C VAL A 235 6.57 8.76 -9.22
N PHE A 236 7.79 8.59 -9.75
CA PHE A 236 8.99 8.31 -8.97
C PHE A 236 9.67 9.62 -8.57
#